data_AF-A0A969JVU4-F1
#
_entry.id   AF-A0A969JVU4-F1
#
_cell.length_a   1.000
_cell.length_b   1.000
_cell.length_c   1.000
_cell.angle_alpha   90.00
_cell.angle_beta   90.00
_cell.angle_gamma   90.00
#
_symmetry.space_group_name_H-M   'P 1'
#
loop_
_entity.id
_entity.type
_entity.pdbx_description
1 polymer ?
#
loop_
_entity_poly.entity_id
_entity_poly.type
_entity_poly.pdbx_seq_one_letter_code
_entity_poly.pdbx_strand_id
1 'polypeptide(L)'
;MAAALKRHRIPAVWLNSKRDSDAVRPDDYGLAVALMEHLAELGHRHVVIADFFLAHTKVCHYSRADRLQGARDAATRCGITLHEWIPECPVDGRDPGSQAADVLRKHQKVTAVFGYCTDEVTAFQRAASLCGRRWPEDLAFVTFVR
;
A
#
# COMPACT_ATOMS: atom_id res chain seq x y z
N MET A 1 27.22 2.29 -10.15
CA MET A 1 27.46 3.21 -9.02
C MET A 1 28.09 2.51 -7.81
N ALA A 2 27.41 1.56 -7.15
CA ALA A 2 27.93 0.88 -5.93
C ALA A 2 29.32 0.27 -6.09
N ALA A 3 29.57 -0.45 -7.20
CA ALA A 3 30.87 -1.05 -7.49
C ALA A 3 31.98 0.00 -7.68
N ALA A 4 31.66 1.17 -8.25
CA ALA A 4 32.62 2.25 -8.45
C ALA A 4 33.00 2.90 -7.11
N LEU A 5 32.01 3.18 -6.23
CA LEU A 5 32.25 3.72 -4.89
C LEU A 5 33.13 2.78 -4.06
N LYS A 6 32.85 1.46 -4.08
CA LYS A 6 33.69 0.45 -3.43
C LYS A 6 35.11 0.41 -4.01
N ARG A 7 35.25 0.41 -5.34
CA ARG A 7 36.56 0.38 -6.03
C ARG A 7 37.45 1.56 -5.64
N HIS A 8 36.87 2.76 -5.49
CA HIS A 8 37.60 3.98 -5.13
C HIS A 8 37.63 4.25 -3.62
N ARG A 9 37.15 3.31 -2.79
CA ARG A 9 37.08 3.44 -1.32
C ARG A 9 36.42 4.74 -0.86
N ILE A 10 35.39 5.17 -1.60
CA ILE A 10 34.61 6.36 -1.25
C ILE A 10 33.60 5.93 -0.18
N PRO A 11 33.63 6.50 1.03
CA PRO A 11 32.61 6.24 2.05
C PRO A 11 31.23 6.65 1.52
N ALA A 12 30.25 5.77 1.63
CA ALA A 12 28.91 6.00 1.14
C ALA A 12 27.89 5.35 2.07
N VAL A 13 26.80 6.06 2.32
CA VAL A 13 25.62 5.54 3.01
C VAL A 13 24.47 5.45 2.01
N TRP A 14 23.79 4.31 1.99
CA TRP A 14 22.68 4.01 1.10
C TRP A 14 21.37 4.41 1.77
N LEU A 15 20.57 5.24 1.10
CA LEU A 15 19.24 5.61 1.57
C LEU A 15 18.18 4.75 0.88
N ASN A 16 17.19 4.28 1.65
CA ASN A 16 16.07 3.49 1.15
C ASN A 16 16.52 2.33 0.26
N SER A 17 17.51 1.57 0.75
CA SER A 17 18.05 0.37 0.09
C SER A 17 18.15 -0.76 1.09
N LYS A 18 17.69 -1.96 0.72
CA LYS A 18 17.78 -3.16 1.58
C LYS A 18 19.18 -3.75 1.43
N ARG A 19 20.04 -3.48 2.41
CA ARG A 19 21.44 -3.94 2.49
C ARG A 19 21.78 -4.26 3.95
N ASP A 20 22.76 -5.14 4.14
CA ASP A 20 23.17 -5.59 5.47
C ASP A 20 24.01 -4.55 6.24
N SER A 21 24.65 -3.61 5.54
CA SER A 21 25.48 -2.55 6.11
C SER A 21 25.37 -1.23 5.34
N ASP A 22 25.82 -0.16 6.00
CA ASP A 22 25.97 1.19 5.42
C ASP A 22 24.67 1.73 4.80
N ALA A 23 23.52 1.34 5.34
CA ALA A 23 22.22 1.72 4.81
C ALA A 23 21.30 2.23 5.91
N VAL A 24 20.56 3.28 5.58
CA VAL A 24 19.46 3.81 6.40
C VAL A 24 18.17 3.61 5.61
N ARG A 25 17.19 2.97 6.24
CA ARG A 25 15.90 2.68 5.64
C ARG A 25 14.77 2.72 6.68
N PRO A 26 13.55 3.09 6.27
CA PRO A 26 12.36 2.90 7.10
C PRO A 26 12.15 1.43 7.46
N ASP A 27 11.59 1.20 8.63
CA ASP A 27 10.98 -0.08 8.98
C ASP A 27 9.61 -0.19 8.32
N ASP A 28 9.62 -0.49 7.03
CA ASP A 28 8.43 -0.62 6.19
C ASP A 28 7.50 -1.76 6.65
N TYR A 29 8.07 -2.82 7.24
CA TYR A 29 7.31 -3.94 7.82
C TYR A 29 6.62 -3.49 9.11
N GLY A 30 7.39 -2.95 10.06
CA GLY A 30 6.87 -2.50 11.34
C GLY A 30 5.81 -1.40 11.20
N LEU A 31 5.98 -0.50 10.22
CA LEU A 31 4.99 0.54 9.93
C LEU A 31 3.67 -0.06 9.44
N ALA A 32 3.72 -1.02 8.51
CA ALA A 32 2.50 -1.69 8.03
C ALA A 32 1.82 -2.50 9.14
N VAL A 33 2.59 -3.13 10.03
CA VAL A 33 2.06 -3.79 11.22
C VAL A 33 1.31 -2.80 12.11
N ALA A 34 1.96 -1.70 12.49
CA ALA A 34 1.38 -0.69 13.37
C ALA A 34 0.11 -0.06 12.77
N LEU A 35 0.09 0.15 11.45
CA LEU A 35 -1.08 0.66 10.76
C LEU A 35 -2.27 -0.29 10.81
N MET A 36 -2.06 -1.59 10.55
CA MET A 36 -3.13 -2.58 10.60
C MET A 36 -3.67 -2.78 12.02
N GLU A 37 -2.78 -2.77 13.02
CA GLU A 37 -3.16 -2.81 14.43
C GLU A 37 -4.02 -1.59 14.79
N HIS A 38 -3.61 -0.40 14.37
CA HIS A 38 -4.38 0.82 14.58
C HIS A 38 -5.76 0.78 13.89
N LEU A 39 -5.84 0.30 12.64
CA LEU A 39 -7.13 0.12 11.96
C LEU A 39 -8.02 -0.88 12.72
N ALA A 40 -7.44 -1.93 13.29
CA ALA A 40 -8.18 -2.91 14.09
C ALA A 40 -8.73 -2.30 15.39
N GLU A 41 -7.93 -1.48 16.08
CA GLU A 41 -8.33 -0.74 17.28
C GLU A 41 -9.49 0.23 17.00
N LEU A 42 -9.48 0.87 15.83
CA LEU A 42 -10.58 1.72 15.34
C LEU A 42 -11.83 0.94 14.90
N GLY A 43 -11.80 -0.40 14.95
CA GLY A 43 -12.94 -1.27 14.65
C GLY A 43 -13.03 -1.72 13.20
N HIS A 44 -12.07 -1.38 12.33
CA HIS A 44 -12.06 -1.88 10.95
C HIS A 44 -11.76 -3.38 10.92
N ARG A 45 -12.52 -4.13 10.12
CA ARG A 45 -12.36 -5.59 9.95
C ARG A 45 -12.24 -6.05 8.51
N HIS A 46 -12.51 -5.16 7.56
CA HIS A 46 -12.38 -5.42 6.13
C HIS A 46 -11.60 -4.26 5.52
N VAL A 47 -10.40 -4.54 5.05
CA VAL A 47 -9.46 -3.52 4.55
C VAL A 47 -9.01 -3.91 3.16
N VAL A 48 -8.97 -2.95 2.24
CA VAL A 48 -8.28 -3.14 0.95
C VAL A 48 -6.87 -2.64 1.08
N ILE A 49 -5.87 -3.39 0.61
CA ILE A 49 -4.54 -2.86 0.31
C ILE A 49 -4.38 -2.75 -1.20
N ALA A 50 -4.06 -1.54 -1.67
CA ALA A 50 -4.00 -1.21 -3.08
C ALA A 50 -2.58 -0.83 -3.49
N ASP A 51 -2.14 -1.31 -4.66
CA ASP A 51 -0.82 -1.02 -5.19
C ASP A 51 -0.84 -0.83 -6.71
N PHE A 52 -0.77 0.43 -7.15
CA PHE A 52 -0.78 0.80 -8.57
C PHE A 52 0.62 0.67 -9.17
N PHE A 53 1.66 0.72 -8.35
CA PHE A 53 3.04 0.67 -8.82
C PHE A 53 3.35 -0.65 -9.55
N LEU A 54 2.82 -1.78 -9.07
CA LEU A 54 2.95 -3.07 -9.78
C LEU A 54 2.30 -3.08 -11.16
N ALA A 55 1.28 -2.27 -11.39
CA ALA A 55 0.65 -2.18 -12.69
C ALA A 55 1.57 -1.50 -13.72
N HIS A 56 2.59 -0.77 -13.27
CA HIS A 56 3.41 0.08 -14.14
C HIS A 56 4.89 -0.33 -14.22
N THR A 57 5.37 -1.26 -13.39
CA THR A 57 6.77 -1.68 -13.45
C THR A 57 7.04 -3.09 -12.93
N LYS A 58 8.06 -3.73 -13.52
CA LYS A 58 8.65 -4.98 -13.02
C LYS A 58 9.70 -4.74 -11.94
N VAL A 59 10.14 -3.48 -11.76
CA VAL A 59 11.13 -3.12 -10.73
C VAL A 59 10.39 -2.96 -9.40
N CYS A 60 10.49 -3.97 -8.54
CA CYS A 60 9.89 -3.94 -7.21
C CYS A 60 10.89 -3.38 -6.18
N HIS A 61 10.59 -2.21 -5.60
CA HIS A 61 11.34 -1.71 -4.45
C HIS A 61 10.99 -2.53 -3.20
N TYR A 62 11.97 -2.79 -2.32
CA TYR A 62 11.79 -3.71 -1.20
C TYR A 62 10.66 -3.29 -0.25
N SER A 63 10.40 -1.99 -0.11
CA SER A 63 9.37 -1.46 0.80
C SER A 63 8.00 -2.07 0.51
N ARG A 64 7.73 -2.40 -0.76
CA ARG A 64 6.47 -3.04 -1.16
C ARG A 64 6.27 -4.40 -0.51
N ALA A 65 7.30 -5.26 -0.61
CA ALA A 65 7.25 -6.60 -0.05
C ALA A 65 7.17 -6.52 1.49
N ASP A 66 7.96 -5.64 2.11
CA ASP A 66 7.98 -5.48 3.55
C ASP A 66 6.63 -4.96 4.08
N ARG A 67 6.02 -3.96 3.42
CA ARG A 67 4.69 -3.42 3.79
C ARG A 67 3.58 -4.44 3.61
N LEU A 68 3.54 -5.13 2.47
CA LEU A 68 2.50 -6.12 2.21
C LEU A 68 2.61 -7.29 3.19
N GLN A 69 3.82 -7.74 3.48
CA GLN A 69 4.04 -8.80 4.46
C GLN A 69 3.63 -8.36 5.88
N GLY A 70 4.05 -7.17 6.31
CA GLY A 70 3.64 -6.62 7.61
C GLY A 70 2.13 -6.47 7.74
N ALA A 71 1.46 -6.01 6.67
CA ALA A 71 0.02 -5.90 6.63
C ALA A 71 -0.70 -7.26 6.73
N ARG A 72 -0.22 -8.29 6.01
CA ARG A 72 -0.78 -9.66 6.07
C ARG A 72 -0.64 -10.28 7.45
N ASP A 73 0.54 -10.16 8.04
CA ASP A 73 0.83 -10.75 9.36
C ASP A 73 -0.01 -10.09 10.44
N ALA A 74 -0.11 -8.76 10.43
CA ALA A 74 -0.97 -8.03 11.36
C ALA A 74 -2.46 -8.27 11.10
N ALA A 75 -2.90 -8.31 9.84
CA ALA A 75 -4.30 -8.61 9.51
C ALA A 75 -4.73 -9.97 10.07
N THR A 76 -3.87 -10.98 9.95
CA THR A 76 -4.10 -12.32 10.50
C THR A 76 -4.24 -12.28 12.02
N ARG A 77 -3.32 -11.60 12.72
CA ARG A 77 -3.36 -11.47 14.19
C ARG A 77 -4.57 -10.69 14.70
N CYS A 78 -4.95 -9.63 14.00
CA CYS A 78 -6.01 -8.70 14.41
C CYS A 78 -7.41 -9.11 13.93
N GLY A 79 -7.55 -10.21 13.18
CA GLY A 79 -8.82 -10.64 12.61
C GLY A 79 -9.36 -9.71 11.53
N ILE A 80 -8.47 -9.05 10.77
CA ILE A 80 -8.84 -8.24 9.61
C ILE A 80 -8.85 -9.14 8.37
N THR A 81 -9.95 -9.09 7.62
CA THR A 81 -9.98 -9.59 6.24
C THR A 81 -9.28 -8.57 5.34
N LEU A 82 -8.09 -8.92 4.86
CA LEU A 82 -7.31 -8.11 3.94
C LEU A 82 -7.64 -8.48 2.49
N HIS A 83 -8.06 -7.49 1.71
CA HIS A 83 -8.33 -7.61 0.28
C HIS A 83 -7.18 -6.97 -0.49
N GLU A 84 -6.33 -7.78 -1.10
CA GLU A 84 -5.24 -7.28 -1.94
C GLU A 84 -5.77 -6.93 -3.33
N TRP A 85 -5.45 -5.72 -3.79
CA TRP A 85 -5.84 -5.27 -5.12
C TRP A 85 -4.69 -4.57 -5.83
N ILE A 86 -4.41 -5.05 -7.05
CA ILE A 86 -3.51 -4.43 -8.00
C ILE A 86 -4.38 -4.11 -9.22
N PRO A 87 -4.47 -2.86 -9.68
CA PRO A 87 -5.26 -2.53 -10.85
C PRO A 87 -4.67 -3.20 -12.08
N GLU A 88 -5.54 -3.56 -13.00
CA GLU A 88 -5.13 -4.09 -14.29
C GLU A 88 -4.87 -2.90 -15.23
N CYS A 89 -3.61 -2.52 -15.42
CA CYS A 89 -3.25 -1.41 -16.31
C CYS A 89 -2.54 -1.89 -17.59
N PRO A 90 -2.98 -1.46 -18.79
CA PRO A 90 -4.31 -0.98 -19.17
C PRO A 90 -5.09 -2.15 -19.79
N VAL A 91 -5.92 -2.86 -19.02
CA VAL A 91 -6.62 -4.04 -19.57
C VAL A 91 -8.00 -3.70 -20.15
N ASP A 92 -8.59 -2.55 -19.78
CA ASP A 92 -9.95 -2.19 -20.21
C ASP A 92 -10.16 -0.70 -20.61
N GLY A 93 -9.10 0.11 -20.62
CA GLY A 93 -9.20 1.55 -20.93
C GLY A 93 -10.00 2.38 -19.92
N ARG A 94 -10.45 1.79 -18.80
CA ARG A 94 -11.14 2.52 -17.73
C ARG A 94 -10.14 3.18 -16.81
N ASP A 95 -10.53 4.32 -16.23
CA ASP A 95 -9.69 5.01 -15.25
C ASP A 95 -9.62 4.22 -13.92
N PRO A 96 -8.53 4.35 -13.14
CA PRO A 96 -8.34 3.61 -11.89
C PRO A 96 -9.48 3.77 -10.87
N GLY A 97 -10.16 4.92 -10.83
CA GLY A 97 -11.29 5.13 -9.92
C GLY A 97 -12.52 4.30 -10.29
N SER A 98 -12.73 4.06 -11.58
CA SER A 98 -13.82 3.19 -12.06
C SER A 98 -13.53 1.72 -11.73
N GLN A 99 -12.27 1.27 -11.88
CA GLN A 99 -11.86 -0.07 -11.46
C GLN A 99 -11.94 -0.24 -9.93
N ALA A 100 -11.51 0.76 -9.16
CA ALA A 100 -11.63 0.77 -7.70
C ALA A 100 -13.10 0.72 -7.24
N ALA A 101 -14.03 1.33 -7.99
CA ALA A 101 -15.46 1.23 -7.69
C ALA A 101 -15.98 -0.21 -7.78
N ASP A 102 -15.49 -1.01 -8.72
CA ASP A 102 -15.87 -2.43 -8.82
C ASP A 102 -15.35 -3.23 -7.61
N VAL A 103 -14.14 -2.90 -7.12
CA VAL A 103 -13.61 -3.49 -5.88
C VAL A 103 -14.52 -3.17 -4.69
N LEU A 104 -14.94 -1.90 -4.54
CA LEU A 104 -15.84 -1.50 -3.46
C LEU A 104 -17.24 -2.12 -3.58
N ARG A 105 -17.78 -2.26 -4.80
CA ARG A 105 -19.07 -2.93 -5.04
C ARG A 105 -19.01 -4.42 -4.73
N LYS A 106 -17.90 -5.08 -5.10
CA LYS A 106 -17.66 -6.49 -4.79
C LYS A 106 -17.46 -6.73 -3.30
N HIS A 107 -16.81 -5.80 -2.61
CA HIS A 107 -16.47 -5.91 -1.20
C HIS A 107 -17.16 -4.83 -0.36
N GLN A 108 -18.50 -4.88 -0.30
CA GLN A 108 -19.33 -3.87 0.38
C GLN A 108 -18.99 -3.67 1.86
N LYS A 109 -18.40 -4.69 2.52
CA LYS A 109 -17.99 -4.62 3.93
C LYS A 109 -16.68 -3.86 4.15
N VAL A 110 -15.89 -3.57 3.12
CA VAL A 110 -14.61 -2.86 3.24
C VAL A 110 -14.84 -1.51 3.89
N THR A 111 -14.13 -1.17 4.96
CA THR A 111 -14.28 0.10 5.68
C THR A 111 -13.01 0.93 5.71
N ALA A 112 -11.88 0.39 5.25
CA ALA A 112 -10.66 1.16 5.08
C ALA A 112 -9.89 0.74 3.83
N VAL A 113 -9.15 1.67 3.25
CA VAL A 113 -8.24 1.44 2.13
C VAL A 113 -6.85 1.89 2.52
N PHE A 114 -5.90 0.97 2.38
CA PHE A 114 -4.49 1.18 2.53
C PHE A 114 -3.83 1.30 1.15
N GLY A 115 -3.54 2.53 0.74
CA GLY A 115 -2.84 2.81 -0.52
C GLY A 115 -1.32 2.71 -0.38
N TYR A 116 -0.66 2.20 -1.41
CA TYR A 116 0.80 2.24 -1.48
C TYR A 116 1.35 3.68 -1.63
N CYS A 117 0.67 4.53 -2.39
CA CYS A 117 0.90 5.97 -2.47
C CYS A 117 -0.42 6.75 -2.57
N THR A 118 -0.34 8.04 -2.89
CA THR A 118 -1.48 8.96 -2.93
C THR A 118 -2.42 8.70 -4.11
N ASP A 119 -1.94 8.08 -5.17
CA ASP A 119 -2.72 7.81 -6.39
C ASP A 119 -3.83 6.79 -6.12
N GLU A 120 -3.53 5.76 -5.32
CA GLU A 120 -4.51 4.77 -4.85
C GLU A 120 -5.61 5.43 -4.04
N VAL A 121 -5.24 6.29 -3.08
CA VAL A 121 -6.21 7.00 -2.25
C VAL A 121 -7.11 7.88 -3.11
N THR A 122 -6.55 8.60 -4.07
CA THR A 122 -7.32 9.46 -4.99
C THR A 122 -8.31 8.63 -5.82
N ALA A 123 -7.88 7.48 -6.33
CA ALA A 123 -8.75 6.57 -7.07
C ALA A 123 -9.90 6.03 -6.20
N PHE A 124 -9.61 5.64 -4.96
CA PHE A 124 -10.63 5.13 -4.03
C PHE A 124 -11.56 6.21 -3.48
N GLN A 125 -11.10 7.46 -3.37
CA GLN A 125 -11.98 8.60 -3.06
C GLN A 125 -13.01 8.81 -4.18
N ARG A 126 -12.57 8.76 -5.44
CA ARG A 126 -13.49 8.78 -6.60
C ARG A 126 -14.43 7.58 -6.56
N ALA A 127 -13.92 6.39 -6.28
CA ALA A 127 -14.71 5.16 -6.18
C ALA A 127 -15.78 5.24 -5.08
N ALA A 128 -15.45 5.83 -3.93
CA ALA A 128 -16.39 6.04 -2.82
C ALA A 128 -17.59 6.88 -3.29
N SER A 129 -17.32 8.01 -3.96
CA SER A 129 -18.37 8.86 -4.55
C SER A 129 -19.23 8.10 -5.57
N LEU A 130 -18.62 7.29 -6.44
CA LEU A 130 -19.34 6.47 -7.43
C LEU A 130 -20.17 5.33 -6.81
N CYS A 131 -19.86 4.94 -5.58
CA CYS A 131 -20.59 3.91 -4.83
C CYS A 131 -21.54 4.51 -3.78
N GLY A 132 -21.67 5.84 -3.71
CA GLY A 132 -22.48 6.51 -2.69
C GLY A 132 -21.96 6.30 -1.25
N ARG A 133 -20.66 6.07 -1.08
CA ARG A 133 -20.01 5.90 0.23
C ARG A 133 -19.35 7.20 0.66
N ARG A 134 -19.55 7.61 1.91
CA ARG A 134 -18.95 8.82 2.49
C ARG A 134 -17.60 8.50 3.12
N TRP A 135 -16.75 9.51 3.17
CA TRP A 135 -15.49 9.47 3.88
C TRP A 135 -15.41 10.68 4.82
N PRO A 136 -14.96 10.50 6.07
CA PRO A 136 -14.41 9.26 6.64
C PRO A 136 -15.47 8.29 7.21
N GLU A 137 -16.77 8.60 7.15
CA GLU A 137 -17.80 7.87 7.92
C GLU A 137 -17.99 6.42 7.47
N ASP A 138 -18.01 6.17 6.15
CA ASP A 138 -18.24 4.82 5.62
C ASP A 138 -16.93 4.17 5.14
N LEU A 139 -15.91 4.96 4.79
CA LEU A 139 -14.62 4.49 4.27
C LEU A 139 -13.47 5.37 4.79
N ALA A 140 -12.48 4.77 5.43
CA ALA A 140 -11.24 5.44 5.84
C ALA A 140 -10.12 5.25 4.79
N PHE A 141 -9.22 6.22 4.69
CA PHE A 141 -8.07 6.19 3.77
C PHE A 141 -6.77 6.38 4.52
N VAL A 142 -5.80 5.50 4.26
CA VAL A 142 -4.45 5.58 4.81
C VAL A 142 -3.44 5.31 3.69
N THR A 143 -2.33 6.05 3.70
CA THR A 143 -1.27 5.90 2.70
C THR A 143 0.07 6.37 3.24
N PHE A 144 1.12 6.06 2.51
CA PHE A 144 2.44 6.62 2.71
C PHE A 144 2.56 7.94 1.96
N VAL A 145 3.00 8.98 2.66
CA VAL A 145 3.46 10.20 2.00
C VAL A 145 4.82 9.93 1.34
N ARG A 146 4.95 10.36 0.08
CA ARG A 146 6.23 10.36 -0.63
C ARG A 146 7.11 11.51 -0.17
#